data_AF-A0A6J1AKN7-F1
#
_entry.id   AF-A0A6J1AKN7-F1
#
_cell.length_a   1.000
_cell.length_b   1.000
_cell.length_c   1.000
_cell.angle_alpha   90.00
_cell.angle_beta   90.00
_cell.angle_gamma   90.00
#
_symmetry.space_group_name_H-M   'P 1'
#
loop_
_entity.id
_entity.type
_entity.pdbx_description
1 polymer ?
#
loop_
_entity_poly.entity_id
_entity_poly.type
_entity_poly.pdbx_seq_one_letter_code
_entity_poly.pdbx_strand_id
1 'polypeptide(L)'
;MASLSALVDLSWLMALLQEKPKFHQSCPCQPSTTQQSFFCKDCMLGFLFCESCKNYSLDHRDHQVLQVFKFVYQRLGIRVSVIQDLFYLSDIEYDNIENYGWIVYIDRKIQEKQHGSSGSSNSSKSGYKGRKECEVCECELQSSTSKYCSIECKVEKQTNSIITSYDE
;
A
#
# COMPACT_ATOMS: atom_id res chain seq x y z
N MET A 1 17.11 0.87 21.36
CA MET A 1 17.58 1.76 20.26
C MET A 1 17.26 1.23 18.87
N ALA A 2 17.39 -0.07 18.58
CA ALA A 2 17.04 -0.67 17.28
C ALA A 2 15.57 -0.47 16.85
N SER A 3 14.65 -0.42 17.80
CA SER A 3 13.23 -0.23 17.55
C SER A 3 12.88 1.20 17.07
N LEU A 4 13.72 2.21 17.35
CA LEU A 4 13.46 3.62 16.99
C LEU A 4 13.95 3.89 15.57
N SER A 5 15.12 3.35 15.20
CA SER A 5 15.60 3.36 13.82
C SER A 5 14.64 2.65 12.87
N ALA A 6 14.06 1.52 13.29
CA ALA A 6 13.09 0.79 12.47
C ALA A 6 11.80 1.60 12.19
N LEU A 7 11.32 2.41 13.15
CA LEU A 7 10.19 3.32 12.92
C LEU A 7 10.58 4.47 11.99
N VAL A 8 11.80 5.00 12.12
CA VAL A 8 12.31 6.02 11.20
C VAL A 8 12.38 5.48 9.78
N ASP A 9 12.78 4.22 9.58
CA ASP A 9 12.84 3.59 8.26
C ASP A 9 11.44 3.40 7.62
N LEU A 10 10.40 3.26 8.45
CA LEU A 10 9.00 3.14 8.02
C LEU A 10 8.26 4.49 7.92
N SER A 11 8.86 5.59 8.36
CA SER A 11 8.20 6.90 8.46
C SER A 11 7.55 7.37 7.15
N TRP A 12 8.26 7.21 6.03
CA TRP A 12 7.74 7.60 4.71
C TRP A 12 6.58 6.72 4.23
N LEU A 13 6.57 5.43 4.60
CA LEU A 13 5.45 4.53 4.32
C LEU A 13 4.24 4.89 5.16
N MET A 14 4.44 5.23 6.44
CA MET A 14 3.36 5.73 7.29
C MET A 14 2.76 7.03 6.73
N ALA A 15 3.60 7.96 6.27
CA ALA A 15 3.15 9.18 5.60
C ALA A 15 2.38 8.87 4.29
N LEU A 16 2.89 7.97 3.45
CA LEU A 16 2.19 7.52 2.24
C LEU A 16 0.79 6.95 2.57
N LEU A 17 0.69 6.11 3.61
CA LEU A 17 -0.57 5.50 4.04
C LEU A 17 -1.55 6.52 4.63
N GLN A 18 -1.06 7.54 5.33
CA GLN A 18 -1.87 8.64 5.83
C GLN A 18 -2.45 9.49 4.69
N GLU A 19 -1.68 9.70 3.63
CA GLU A 19 -2.07 10.49 2.45
C GLU A 19 -2.93 9.70 1.45
N LYS A 20 -3.07 8.38 1.65
CA LYS A 20 -3.89 7.46 0.83
C LYS A 20 -5.23 8.07 0.36
N PRO A 21 -6.07 8.69 1.22
CA PRO A 21 -7.38 9.20 0.81
C PRO A 21 -7.34 10.38 -0.17
N LYS A 22 -6.20 11.05 -0.29
CA LYS A 22 -6.01 12.23 -1.14
C LYS A 22 -5.56 11.88 -2.55
N PHE A 23 -5.10 10.65 -2.80
CA PHE A 23 -4.69 10.25 -4.15
C PHE A 23 -5.87 10.31 -5.13
N HIS A 24 -5.53 10.71 -6.35
CA HIS A 24 -6.44 10.89 -7.48
C HIS A 24 -7.53 11.95 -7.26
N GLN A 25 -7.39 12.80 -6.24
CA GLN A 25 -8.15 14.05 -6.13
C GLN A 25 -7.62 15.09 -7.12
N SER A 26 -8.43 16.10 -7.41
CA SER A 26 -8.08 17.22 -8.29
C SER A 26 -6.86 17.97 -7.76
N CYS A 27 -5.87 18.17 -8.63
CA CYS A 27 -4.70 18.95 -8.25
C CYS A 27 -5.00 20.46 -8.27
N PRO A 28 -4.60 21.24 -7.25
CA PRO A 28 -4.85 22.68 -7.20
C PRO A 28 -4.29 23.47 -8.39
N CYS A 29 -3.22 23.00 -9.04
CA CYS A 29 -2.63 23.70 -10.18
C CYS A 29 -3.54 23.68 -11.42
N GLN A 30 -4.29 22.59 -11.63
CA GLN A 30 -5.21 22.38 -12.74
C GLN A 30 -6.33 21.42 -12.30
N PRO A 31 -7.35 21.94 -11.57
CA PRO A 31 -8.32 21.09 -10.87
C PRO A 31 -9.21 20.21 -11.77
N SER A 32 -9.39 20.60 -13.04
CA SER A 32 -10.28 19.91 -13.98
C SER A 32 -9.61 18.86 -14.86
N THR A 33 -8.28 18.87 -14.96
CA THR A 33 -7.54 18.05 -15.93
C THR A 33 -6.48 17.16 -15.31
N THR A 34 -6.04 17.46 -14.09
CA THR A 34 -4.94 16.73 -13.47
C THR A 34 -5.32 16.18 -12.10
N GLN A 35 -4.82 14.98 -11.82
CA GLN A 35 -5.04 14.28 -10.57
C GLN A 35 -3.74 14.13 -9.80
N GLN A 36 -3.84 14.19 -8.47
CA GLN A 36 -2.72 13.98 -7.57
C GLN A 36 -2.34 12.50 -7.53
N SER A 37 -1.29 12.11 -8.24
CA SER A 37 -0.84 10.71 -8.37
C SER A 37 0.60 10.50 -7.91
N PHE A 38 1.30 11.54 -7.49
CA PHE A 38 2.69 11.46 -7.06
C PHE A 38 2.86 11.78 -5.57
N PHE A 39 3.75 11.04 -4.93
CA PHE A 39 4.17 11.22 -3.54
C PHE A 39 5.69 11.26 -3.47
N CYS A 40 6.25 12.20 -2.70
CA CYS A 40 7.69 12.33 -2.52
C CYS A 40 8.12 11.67 -1.20
N LYS A 41 8.91 10.60 -1.31
CA LYS A 41 9.44 9.84 -0.16
C LYS A 41 10.34 10.71 0.73
N ASP A 42 11.15 11.59 0.14
CA ASP A 42 12.14 12.35 0.91
C ASP A 42 11.52 13.55 1.62
N CYS A 43 10.53 14.19 0.98
CA CYS A 43 9.77 15.25 1.63
C CYS A 43 8.86 14.71 2.73
N MET A 44 8.20 13.56 2.49
CA MET A 44 7.12 13.03 3.33
C MET A 44 6.00 14.05 3.62
N LEU A 45 5.96 15.15 2.87
CA LEU A 45 5.03 16.24 3.08
C LEU A 45 3.65 15.80 2.61
N GLY A 46 2.60 16.18 3.35
CA GLY A 46 1.19 15.85 3.05
C GLY A 46 0.61 16.54 1.80
N PHE A 47 1.46 16.85 0.83
CA PHE A 47 1.12 17.42 -0.46
C PHE A 47 1.40 16.38 -1.54
N LEU A 48 0.32 15.73 -2.00
CA LEU A 48 0.35 14.96 -3.23
C LEU A 48 0.33 15.90 -4.44
N PHE A 49 0.94 15.49 -5.54
CA PHE A 49 1.05 16.34 -6.72
C PHE A 49 0.75 15.58 -8.01
N CYS A 50 0.38 16.32 -9.06
CA CYS A 50 0.19 15.77 -10.40
C CYS A 50 1.50 15.77 -11.19
N GLU A 51 1.46 15.22 -12.40
CA GLU A 51 2.62 15.17 -13.30
C GLU A 51 3.17 16.57 -13.65
N SER A 52 2.28 17.56 -13.88
CA SER A 52 2.71 18.94 -14.12
C SER A 52 3.47 19.49 -12.92
N CYS A 53 2.91 19.39 -11.71
CA CYS A 53 3.58 19.84 -10.49
C CYS A 53 4.91 19.12 -10.26
N LYS A 54 5.01 17.81 -10.56
CA LYS A 54 6.26 17.06 -10.50
C LYS A 54 7.32 17.68 -11.42
N ASN A 55 6.94 18.01 -12.66
CA ASN A 55 7.90 18.45 -13.69
C ASN A 55 8.32 19.92 -13.54
N TYR A 56 7.45 20.77 -12.98
CA TYR A 56 7.72 22.20 -12.82
C TYR A 56 8.24 22.59 -11.44
N SER A 57 8.09 21.72 -10.43
CA SER A 57 8.63 21.99 -9.09
C SER A 57 10.15 21.76 -9.07
N LEU A 58 10.89 22.78 -8.66
CA LEU A 58 12.32 22.65 -8.37
C LEU A 58 12.57 21.88 -7.06
N ASP A 59 11.57 21.82 -6.17
CA ASP A 59 11.68 21.22 -4.84
C ASP A 59 11.78 19.68 -4.85
N HIS A 60 11.59 19.05 -6.02
CA HIS A 60 11.55 17.59 -6.17
C HIS A 60 12.51 17.04 -7.23
N ARG A 61 13.42 17.86 -7.76
CA ARG A 61 14.29 17.47 -8.88
C ARG A 61 15.18 16.27 -8.58
N ASP A 62 15.67 16.19 -7.34
CA ASP A 62 16.62 15.19 -6.88
C ASP A 62 16.02 14.26 -5.80
N HIS A 63 14.70 14.25 -5.66
CA HIS A 63 14.01 13.44 -4.66
C HIS A 63 13.46 12.13 -5.25
N GLN A 64 13.30 11.15 -4.38
CA GLN A 64 12.59 9.90 -4.67
C GLN A 64 11.08 10.16 -4.71
N VAL A 65 10.52 10.09 -5.91
CA VAL A 65 9.10 10.33 -6.18
C VAL A 65 8.44 9.05 -6.67
N LEU A 66 7.37 8.66 -5.97
CA LEU A 66 6.56 7.48 -6.26
C LEU A 66 5.31 7.90 -7.02
N GLN A 67 5.06 7.26 -8.17
CA GLN A 67 3.76 7.34 -8.83
C GLN A 67 2.84 6.25 -8.27
N VAL A 68 1.70 6.69 -7.75
CA VAL A 68 0.61 5.84 -7.28
C VAL A 68 -0.46 5.82 -8.35
N PHE A 69 -0.82 4.62 -8.77
CA PHE A 69 -1.85 4.36 -9.76
C PHE A 69 -3.12 3.90 -9.06
N LYS A 70 -4.26 4.16 -9.71
CA LYS A 70 -5.56 3.66 -9.30
C LYS A 70 -6.03 2.59 -10.27
N PHE A 71 -6.19 1.37 -9.76
CA PHE A 71 -6.54 0.19 -10.54
C PHE A 71 -8.02 -0.19 -10.38
N VAL A 72 -8.38 -1.33 -10.97
CA VAL A 72 -9.71 -1.95 -10.87
C VAL A 72 -10.15 -2.01 -9.39
N TYR A 73 -11.45 -1.79 -9.14
CA TYR A 73 -12.02 -1.67 -7.80
C TYR A 73 -11.45 -0.52 -6.94
N GLN A 74 -10.85 0.49 -7.59
CA GLN A 74 -10.35 1.70 -6.94
C GLN A 74 -9.16 1.47 -5.99
N ARG A 75 -8.50 0.29 -6.05
CA ARG A 75 -7.32 0.02 -5.22
C ARG A 75 -6.11 0.78 -5.75
N LEU A 76 -5.35 1.36 -4.84
CA LEU A 76 -4.12 2.06 -5.14
C LEU A 76 -2.94 1.08 -5.19
N GLY A 77 -2.01 1.32 -6.10
CA GLY A 77 -0.82 0.49 -6.26
C GLY A 77 0.37 1.24 -6.83
N ILE A 78 1.56 0.65 -6.66
CA ILE A 78 2.84 1.17 -7.12
C ILE A 78 3.51 0.09 -7.95
N ARG A 79 4.21 0.48 -9.01
CA ARG A 79 5.03 -0.44 -9.80
C ARG A 79 6.14 -1.02 -8.94
N VAL A 80 6.30 -2.35 -8.97
CA VAL A 80 7.35 -3.07 -8.24
C VAL A 80 8.73 -2.51 -8.59
N SER A 81 8.98 -2.23 -9.88
CA SER A 81 10.24 -1.65 -10.36
C SER A 81 10.59 -0.29 -9.76
N VAL A 82 9.64 0.42 -9.17
CA VAL A 82 9.85 1.74 -8.54
C VAL A 82 10.11 1.59 -7.04
N ILE A 83 9.40 0.68 -6.37
CA ILE A 83 9.43 0.56 -4.90
C ILE A 83 10.36 -0.52 -4.37
N GLN A 84 10.77 -1.49 -5.20
CA GLN A 84 11.59 -2.63 -4.79
C GLN A 84 12.95 -2.23 -4.17
N ASP A 85 13.52 -1.10 -4.59
CA ASP A 85 14.79 -0.60 -4.05
C ASP A 85 14.62 0.22 -2.77
N LEU A 86 13.37 0.50 -2.38
CA LEU A 86 12.99 1.34 -1.24
C LEU A 86 12.32 0.55 -0.11
N PHE A 87 11.73 -0.61 -0.43
CA PHE A 87 11.01 -1.44 0.51
C PHE A 87 11.10 -2.92 0.13
N TYR A 88 11.32 -3.79 1.12
CA TYR A 88 11.36 -5.22 0.89
C TYR A 88 9.97 -5.76 0.54
N LEU A 89 9.80 -6.39 -0.62
CA LEU A 89 8.48 -6.80 -1.13
C LEU A 89 8.22 -8.31 -1.13
N SER A 90 9.22 -9.16 -0.83
CA SER A 90 9.12 -10.61 -1.09
C SER A 90 8.02 -11.35 -0.32
N ASP A 91 7.49 -10.75 0.74
CA ASP A 91 6.40 -11.27 1.56
C ASP A 91 5.06 -10.54 1.31
N ILE A 92 4.98 -9.68 0.28
CA ILE A 92 3.77 -8.99 -0.14
C ILE A 92 3.31 -9.57 -1.48
N GLU A 93 2.00 -9.72 -1.67
CA GLU A 93 1.44 -10.03 -2.99
C GLU A 93 1.64 -8.91 -4.00
N TYR A 94 1.96 -9.30 -5.23
CA TYR A 94 2.04 -8.42 -6.38
C TYR A 94 1.39 -9.09 -7.60
N ASP A 95 0.72 -8.30 -8.41
CA ASP A 95 -0.01 -8.75 -9.60
C ASP A 95 0.66 -8.21 -10.86
N ASN A 96 0.71 -9.02 -11.93
CA ASN A 96 1.06 -8.50 -13.24
C ASN A 96 -0.21 -7.97 -13.92
N ILE A 97 -0.28 -6.65 -14.07
CA ILE A 97 -1.40 -5.98 -14.72
C ILE A 97 -1.00 -5.64 -16.15
N GLU A 98 -1.80 -6.07 -17.12
CA GLU A 98 -1.56 -5.81 -18.55
C GLU A 98 -1.32 -4.31 -18.81
N ASN A 99 -0.26 -3.97 -19.56
CA ASN A 99 0.20 -2.60 -19.83
C ASN A 99 0.78 -1.81 -18.62
N TYR A 100 0.68 -2.33 -17.40
CA TYR A 100 1.23 -1.71 -16.18
C TYR A 100 2.39 -2.51 -15.56
N GLY A 101 2.54 -3.78 -15.92
CA GLY A 101 3.57 -4.66 -15.37
C GLY A 101 3.26 -5.10 -13.94
N TRP A 102 4.30 -5.46 -13.20
CA TRP A 102 4.16 -5.92 -11.81
C TRP A 102 3.82 -4.75 -10.87
N ILE A 103 2.70 -4.88 -10.17
CA ILE A 103 2.16 -3.89 -9.24
C ILE A 103 2.04 -4.51 -7.85
N VAL A 104 2.48 -3.77 -6.84
CA VAL A 104 2.15 -4.04 -5.44
C VAL A 104 1.07 -3.07 -4.98
N TYR A 105 0.03 -3.57 -4.32
CA TYR A 105 -1.05 -2.72 -3.82
C TYR A 105 -0.63 -2.01 -2.52
N ILE A 106 -1.04 -0.75 -2.42
CA ILE A 106 -0.92 0.03 -1.20
C ILE A 106 -2.01 -0.42 -0.21
N ASP A 107 -3.25 -0.48 -0.68
CA ASP A 107 -4.42 -0.60 0.19
C ASP A 107 -4.67 -2.05 0.61
N ARG A 108 -5.13 -2.25 1.85
CA ARG A 108 -5.65 -3.54 2.30
C ARG A 108 -6.76 -4.06 1.38
N LYS A 109 -6.82 -5.37 1.16
CA LYS A 109 -7.99 -6.02 0.54
C LYS A 109 -9.21 -5.79 1.43
N ILE A 110 -10.32 -5.36 0.84
CA ILE A 110 -11.61 -5.32 1.54
C ILE A 110 -12.22 -6.72 1.38
N GLN A 111 -12.56 -7.38 2.49
CA GLN A 111 -13.39 -8.57 2.41
C GLN A 111 -14.76 -8.13 1.88
N GLU A 112 -15.13 -8.56 0.68
CA GLU A 112 -16.52 -8.50 0.27
C GLU A 112 -17.29 -9.40 1.23
N LYS A 113 -17.94 -8.80 2.24
CA LYS A 113 -18.97 -9.49 2.99
C LYS A 113 -20.00 -9.92 1.95
N GLN A 114 -20.02 -11.21 1.62
CA GLN A 114 -21.08 -11.75 0.79
C GLN A 114 -22.41 -11.39 1.44
N HIS A 115 -23.10 -10.44 0.82
CA HIS A 115 -24.45 -10.05 1.22
C HIS A 115 -25.35 -11.23 0.87
N GLY A 116 -25.60 -12.08 1.86
CA GLY A 116 -26.60 -13.16 1.76
C GLY A 116 -26.14 -14.47 2.37
N SER A 117 -26.20 -14.58 3.70
CA SER A 117 -26.98 -15.62 4.40
C SER A 117 -26.71 -15.53 5.91
N SER A 118 -27.74 -15.08 6.61
CA SER A 118 -28.17 -15.52 7.94
C SER A 118 -27.29 -16.51 8.71
N GLY A 119 -26.90 -16.10 9.92
CA GLY A 119 -26.99 -16.95 11.11
C GLY A 119 -25.91 -18.02 11.32
N SER A 120 -25.51 -18.13 12.60
CA SER A 120 -24.81 -19.26 13.21
C SER A 120 -23.36 -19.53 12.77
N SER A 121 -22.49 -19.36 13.77
CA SER A 121 -21.36 -20.23 14.07
C SER A 121 -21.52 -21.64 13.49
N ASN A 122 -20.68 -21.99 12.52
CA ASN A 122 -19.90 -23.24 12.48
C ASN A 122 -19.30 -23.43 11.08
N SER A 123 -17.97 -23.52 11.06
CA SER A 123 -17.14 -24.32 10.16
C SER A 123 -17.87 -25.01 9.00
N SER A 124 -17.81 -24.39 7.82
CA SER A 124 -17.90 -25.12 6.55
C SER A 124 -16.52 -25.16 5.93
N LYS A 125 -15.70 -26.12 6.39
CA LYS A 125 -14.51 -26.62 5.67
C LYS A 125 -14.97 -27.19 4.34
N SER A 126 -15.18 -26.34 3.35
CA SER A 126 -15.35 -26.72 1.96
C SER A 126 -13.98 -26.77 1.29
N GLY A 127 -13.39 -27.97 1.27
CA GLY A 127 -12.71 -28.52 0.09
C GLY A 127 -11.39 -27.92 -0.44
N TYR A 128 -10.91 -26.74 -0.03
CA TYR A 128 -9.64 -26.19 -0.53
C TYR A 128 -8.58 -26.14 0.57
N LYS A 129 -7.93 -27.28 0.79
CA LYS A 129 -6.77 -27.44 1.66
C LYS A 129 -5.59 -26.68 1.02
N GLY A 130 -5.28 -25.47 1.51
CA GLY A 130 -4.00 -24.82 1.21
C GLY A 130 -3.99 -23.34 0.83
N ARG A 131 -5.09 -22.59 1.01
CA ARG A 131 -5.05 -21.13 0.78
C ARG A 131 -4.55 -20.43 2.04
N LYS A 132 -3.50 -19.63 1.89
CA LYS A 132 -2.89 -18.87 2.98
C LYS A 132 -3.65 -17.56 3.14
N GLU A 133 -3.78 -17.07 4.37
CA GLU A 133 -4.46 -15.81 4.68
C GLU A 133 -3.44 -14.74 5.04
N CYS A 134 -3.79 -13.48 4.77
CA CYS A 134 -3.00 -12.31 5.16
C CYS A 134 -2.87 -12.25 6.69
N GLU A 135 -1.65 -12.09 7.21
CA GLU A 135 -1.37 -12.07 8.67
C GLU A 135 -1.97 -10.86 9.43
N VAL A 136 -2.67 -9.95 8.73
CA VAL A 136 -3.28 -8.74 9.31
C VAL A 136 -4.78 -8.64 9.03
N CYS A 137 -5.19 -8.76 7.77
CA CYS A 137 -6.61 -8.58 7.40
C CYS A 137 -7.34 -9.89 7.10
N GLU A 138 -6.67 -11.04 7.25
CA GLU A 138 -7.21 -12.39 7.07
C GLU A 138 -7.76 -12.67 5.65
N CYS A 139 -7.63 -11.71 4.73
CA CYS A 139 -7.99 -11.90 3.33
C CYS A 139 -7.12 -12.98 2.70
N GLU A 140 -7.73 -13.79 1.85
CA GLU A 140 -7.06 -14.85 1.13
C GLU A 140 -5.93 -14.32 0.24
N LEU A 141 -4.79 -15.03 0.29
CA LEU A 141 -3.62 -14.82 -0.55
C LEU A 141 -3.62 -15.83 -1.70
N GLN A 142 -3.33 -15.34 -2.90
CA GLN A 142 -3.03 -16.08 -4.11
C GLN A 142 -1.69 -16.83 -4.01
N SER A 143 -0.70 -16.24 -3.35
CA SER A 143 0.63 -16.85 -3.19
C SER A 143 0.80 -17.52 -1.82
N SER A 144 1.37 -18.73 -1.81
CA SER A 144 1.71 -19.44 -0.57
C SER A 144 2.93 -18.87 0.15
N THR A 145 3.80 -18.13 -0.56
CA THR A 145 5.00 -17.51 0.02
C THR A 145 4.71 -16.15 0.64
N SER A 146 3.72 -15.42 0.11
CA SER A 146 3.33 -14.10 0.63
C SER A 146 2.73 -14.20 2.03
N LYS A 147 2.96 -13.18 2.85
CA LYS A 147 2.38 -13.04 4.21
C LYS A 147 1.36 -11.91 4.26
N TYR A 148 1.49 -10.92 3.39
CA TYR A 148 0.68 -9.72 3.37
C TYR A 148 0.03 -9.50 2.00
N CYS A 149 -1.20 -9.02 1.98
CA CYS A 149 -1.92 -8.71 0.74
C CYS A 149 -1.61 -7.29 0.18
N SER A 150 -0.88 -6.47 0.93
CA SER A 150 -0.62 -5.06 0.61
C SER A 150 0.51 -4.47 1.45
N ILE A 151 1.00 -3.31 1.04
CA ILE A 151 1.96 -2.48 1.81
C ILE A 151 1.34 -2.09 3.16
N GLU A 152 0.09 -1.66 3.19
CA GLU A 152 -0.61 -1.26 4.41
C GLU A 152 -0.58 -2.36 5.47
N CYS A 153 -0.94 -3.59 5.10
CA CYS A 153 -0.91 -4.72 6.03
C CYS A 153 0.50 -4.99 6.57
N LYS A 154 1.51 -4.94 5.72
CA LYS A 154 2.90 -5.18 6.17
C LYS A 154 3.37 -4.10 7.14
N VAL A 155 3.15 -2.83 6.79
CA VAL A 155 3.55 -1.69 7.63
C VAL A 155 2.84 -1.72 8.98
N GLU A 156 1.55 -2.05 9.00
CA GLU A 156 0.79 -2.23 10.24
C GLU A 156 1.40 -3.33 11.13
N LYS A 157 1.70 -4.50 10.57
CA LYS A 157 2.34 -5.59 11.32
C LYS A 157 3.70 -5.17 11.89
N GLN A 158 4.55 -4.55 11.07
CA GLN A 158 5.89 -4.12 11.50
C GLN A 158 5.79 -3.04 12.59
N THR A 159 4.89 -2.08 12.44
CA THR A 159 4.69 -1.00 13.42
C THR A 159 4.20 -1.55 14.75
N ASN A 160 3.21 -2.45 14.74
CA ASN A 160 2.70 -3.09 15.95
C ASN A 160 3.78 -3.92 16.65
N SER A 161 4.54 -4.73 15.92
CA SER A 161 5.65 -5.51 16.50
C SER A 161 6.73 -4.63 17.12
N ILE A 162 7.00 -3.46 16.55
CA ILE A 162 7.94 -2.50 17.11
C ILE A 162 7.38 -1.91 18.41
N ILE A 163 6.13 -1.42 18.41
CA ILE A 163 5.49 -0.84 19.59
C ILE A 163 5.43 -1.85 20.74
N THR A 164 5.00 -3.08 20.49
CA THR A 164 4.94 -4.11 21.54
C THR A 164 6.31 -4.45 22.14
N SER A 165 7.40 -4.29 21.37
CA SER A 165 8.76 -4.49 21.88
C SER A 165 9.27 -3.37 22.79
N TYR A 166 8.53 -2.27 22.91
CA TYR A 166 8.87 -1.16 23.81
C TYR A 166 8.17 -1.24 25.16
N ASP A 167 7.05 -1.97 25.24
CA ASP A 167 6.25 -2.09 26.46
C ASP A 167 6.69 -3.26 27.37
N GLU A 168 7.71 -4.02 26.96
CA GLU A 168 8.41 -5.07 27.74
C GLU A 168 9.80 -4.61 28.20
#